data_AF-A0A182KEC9-F1
#
_entry.id   AF-A0A182KEC9-F1
#
_cell.length_a   1.000
_cell.length_b   1.000
_cell.length_c   1.000
_cell.angle_alpha   90.00
_cell.angle_beta   90.00
_cell.angle_gamma   90.00
#
_symmetry.space_group_name_H-M   'P 1'
#
loop_
_entity.id
_entity.type
_entity.pdbx_description
1 polymer ?
#
loop_
_entity_poly.entity_id
_entity_poly.type
_entity_poly.pdbx_seq_one_letter_code
_entity_poly.pdbx_strand_id
1 'polypeptide(L)'
;TSQPPTVPLTTTIDPSSSSVRTQTQEAWSLHSSSSTLAPVPDELRGSELTFKETGYEKTFMFAKNNTFIQMDGETIQTFQLRLCREISFQFRTRLPHGLLVYHNVKTPAGVKLDPYALYVIVEKGQLKVVHVFGNHSTSVTVGEGLNRDEWHSVMVRG
;
A
#
# COMPACT_ATOMS: atom_id res chain seq x y z
N THR A 1 18.94 44.48 30.07
CA THR A 1 18.37 43.12 29.99
C THR A 1 17.46 43.09 28.78
N SER A 2 17.90 42.41 27.73
CA SER A 2 17.32 42.56 26.38
C SER A 2 15.98 41.83 26.25
N GLN A 3 14.99 42.56 25.73
CA GLN A 3 13.71 42.07 25.23
C GLN A 3 13.83 41.81 23.72
N PRO A 4 13.26 40.74 23.14
CA PRO A 4 13.15 40.63 21.69
C PRO A 4 11.87 41.33 21.18
N PRO A 5 11.92 41.96 20.00
CA PRO A 5 10.80 42.72 19.42
C PRO A 5 9.75 41.84 18.73
N THR A 6 8.59 42.43 18.48
CA THR A 6 7.40 41.88 17.81
C THR A 6 7.23 42.48 16.39
N VAL A 7 6.38 41.83 15.57
CA VAL A 7 5.64 42.24 14.33
C VAL A 7 6.30 42.02 12.93
N PRO A 8 5.54 41.98 11.79
CA PRO A 8 4.58 40.95 11.34
C PRO A 8 4.70 40.56 9.82
N LEU A 9 3.82 39.64 9.40
CA LEU A 9 3.42 39.10 8.08
C LEU A 9 3.79 39.85 6.76
N THR A 10 4.23 39.11 5.71
CA THR A 10 3.83 39.35 4.31
C THR A 10 3.93 38.06 3.45
N THR A 11 2.85 37.81 2.73
CA THR A 11 2.49 36.69 1.83
C THR A 11 3.11 36.86 0.43
N THR A 12 3.06 35.75 -0.34
CA THR A 12 3.06 35.61 -1.82
C THR A 12 4.46 35.41 -2.41
N ILE A 13 4.78 34.39 -3.22
CA ILE A 13 4.08 33.86 -4.40
C ILE A 13 4.49 32.38 -4.63
N ASP A 14 3.52 31.49 -4.86
CA ASP A 14 3.67 30.16 -5.49
C ASP A 14 3.81 30.36 -7.01
N PRO A 15 4.56 29.54 -7.79
CA PRO A 15 4.03 28.21 -8.09
C PRO A 15 5.07 27.10 -8.39
N SER A 16 4.66 25.86 -8.07
CA SER A 16 4.93 24.64 -8.86
C SER A 16 6.39 24.17 -9.07
N SER A 17 6.79 23.14 -8.33
CA SER A 17 7.46 21.95 -8.88
C SER A 17 7.59 20.88 -7.79
N SER A 18 6.69 19.89 -7.81
CA SER A 18 6.74 18.72 -6.93
C SER A 18 7.88 17.80 -7.37
N SER A 19 9.07 17.97 -6.78
CA SER A 19 10.18 17.05 -6.95
C SER A 19 10.08 15.90 -5.95
N VAL A 20 9.94 14.68 -6.48
CA VAL A 20 10.07 13.43 -5.72
C VAL A 20 11.49 13.37 -5.14
N ARG A 21 11.63 13.47 -3.82
CA ARG A 21 12.94 13.45 -3.15
C ARG A 21 13.32 12.01 -2.81
N THR A 22 13.98 11.33 -3.74
CA THR A 22 14.69 10.07 -3.47
C THR A 22 16.06 10.42 -2.89
N GLN A 23 16.31 10.05 -1.64
CA GLN A 23 17.61 10.22 -1.01
C GLN A 23 18.52 9.06 -1.43
N THR A 24 19.51 9.36 -2.27
CA THR A 24 20.53 8.43 -2.77
C THR A 24 21.40 7.95 -1.63
N GLN A 25 21.49 6.63 -1.43
CA GLN A 25 22.61 6.00 -0.73
C GLN A 25 23.07 4.78 -1.52
N GLU A 26 24.26 4.92 -2.08
CA GLU A 26 24.98 3.99 -2.93
C GLU A 26 25.44 2.78 -2.10
N ALA A 27 24.79 1.64 -2.31
CA ALA A 27 25.31 0.29 -2.16
C ALA A 27 24.19 -0.64 -2.67
N TRP A 28 24.51 -1.86 -3.11
CA TRP A 28 23.56 -2.88 -3.59
C TRP A 28 23.12 -2.82 -5.07
N SER A 29 24.04 -2.57 -5.99
CA SER A 29 23.82 -2.78 -7.44
C SER A 29 24.09 -4.22 -7.94
N LEU A 30 23.97 -5.25 -7.10
CA LEU A 30 24.34 -6.64 -7.49
C LEU A 30 23.18 -7.64 -7.61
N HIS A 31 21.93 -7.19 -7.49
CA HIS A 31 20.75 -8.04 -7.72
C HIS A 31 19.68 -7.31 -8.53
N SER A 32 20.06 -6.66 -9.63
CA SER A 32 19.11 -6.39 -10.70
C SER A 32 19.50 -7.32 -11.84
N SER A 33 18.75 -8.40 -12.02
CA SER A 33 18.65 -9.02 -13.33
C SER A 33 18.05 -7.97 -14.26
N SER A 34 18.92 -7.12 -14.82
CA SER A 34 18.55 -6.16 -15.85
C SER A 34 18.02 -6.96 -17.01
N SER A 35 16.69 -7.10 -17.08
CA SER A 35 16.05 -7.67 -18.24
C SER A 35 16.26 -6.68 -19.38
N THR A 36 16.89 -7.12 -20.47
CA THR A 36 17.03 -6.33 -21.71
C THR A 36 15.69 -6.09 -22.43
N LEU A 37 14.57 -6.50 -21.83
CA LEU A 37 13.22 -6.34 -22.36
C LEU A 37 12.71 -4.93 -22.09
N ALA A 38 12.05 -4.35 -23.09
CA ALA A 38 11.38 -3.07 -22.95
C ALA A 38 10.26 -3.16 -21.89
N PRO A 39 10.06 -2.13 -21.06
CA PRO A 39 9.00 -2.13 -20.06
C PRO A 39 7.61 -2.23 -20.68
N VAL A 40 6.67 -2.90 -20.01
CA VAL A 40 5.26 -2.95 -20.47
C VAL A 40 4.62 -1.57 -20.30
N PRO A 41 4.03 -0.98 -21.36
CA PRO A 41 3.22 0.24 -21.25
C PRO A 41 2.06 0.09 -20.28
N ASP A 42 1.73 1.15 -19.52
CA ASP A 42 0.71 1.11 -18.46
C ASP A 42 -0.67 0.65 -18.97
N GLU A 43 -1.06 1.04 -20.18
CA GLU A 43 -2.34 0.68 -20.81
C GLU A 43 -2.47 -0.83 -21.11
N LEU A 44 -1.34 -1.52 -21.21
CA LEU A 44 -1.28 -2.96 -21.46
C LEU A 44 -1.07 -3.77 -20.18
N ARG A 45 -0.94 -3.10 -19.02
CA ARG A 45 -0.82 -3.78 -17.73
C ARG A 45 -2.20 -4.25 -17.28
N GLY A 46 -2.27 -5.50 -16.82
CA GLY A 46 -3.50 -6.14 -16.34
C GLY A 46 -3.90 -5.70 -14.92
N SER A 47 -4.63 -6.57 -14.23
CA SER A 47 -5.06 -6.38 -12.84
C SER A 47 -4.01 -6.73 -11.78
N GLU A 48 -2.78 -7.06 -12.19
CA GLU A 48 -1.67 -7.35 -11.28
C GLU A 48 -0.84 -6.09 -11.03
N LEU A 49 -0.48 -5.85 -9.77
CA LEU A 49 0.47 -4.80 -9.40
C LEU A 49 1.88 -5.21 -9.87
N THR A 50 2.51 -4.35 -10.68
CA THR A 50 3.86 -4.56 -11.22
C THR A 50 4.77 -3.36 -10.95
N PHE A 51 6.08 -3.59 -10.98
CA PHE A 51 7.07 -2.51 -10.91
C PHE A 51 6.92 -1.58 -12.12
N LYS A 52 6.96 -0.26 -11.87
CA LYS A 52 6.78 0.74 -12.92
C LYS A 52 7.87 0.67 -13.99
N GLU A 53 9.08 0.29 -13.55
CA GLU A 53 10.29 0.23 -14.35
C GLU A 53 10.28 -0.91 -15.35
N THR A 54 9.61 -2.03 -15.06
CA THR A 54 9.63 -3.23 -15.91
C THR A 54 8.24 -3.59 -16.44
N GLY A 55 7.19 -3.47 -15.61
CA GLY A 55 5.85 -3.94 -15.94
C GLY A 55 5.69 -5.46 -15.95
N TYR A 56 6.70 -6.22 -15.53
CA TYR A 56 6.65 -7.70 -15.47
C TYR A 56 6.87 -8.24 -14.05
N GLU A 57 7.74 -7.59 -13.27
CA GLU A 57 8.02 -8.03 -11.90
C GLU A 57 6.83 -7.71 -10.99
N LYS A 58 6.43 -8.70 -10.17
CA LYS A 58 5.25 -8.62 -9.29
C LYS A 58 5.50 -9.06 -7.85
N THR A 59 6.76 -9.33 -7.51
CA THR A 59 7.16 -9.76 -6.17
C THR A 59 7.85 -8.62 -5.45
N PHE A 60 7.22 -8.12 -4.39
CA PHE A 60 7.73 -7.00 -3.60
C PHE A 60 8.34 -7.51 -2.29
N MET A 61 9.55 -7.06 -1.98
CA MET A 61 10.25 -7.42 -0.74
C MET A 61 10.26 -6.26 0.25
N PHE A 62 9.74 -6.52 1.44
CA PHE A 62 9.67 -5.56 2.54
C PHE A 62 10.81 -5.85 3.54
N ALA A 63 11.98 -5.25 3.31
CA ALA A 63 13.21 -5.56 4.06
C ALA A 63 13.39 -4.74 5.36
N LYS A 64 12.60 -3.68 5.55
CA LYS A 64 12.69 -2.78 6.71
C LYS A 64 11.33 -2.66 7.39
N ASN A 65 11.36 -2.33 8.68
CA ASN A 65 10.15 -2.02 9.44
C ASN A 65 9.41 -0.83 8.82
N ASN A 66 8.08 -0.83 8.94
CA ASN A 66 7.19 0.24 8.47
C ASN A 66 7.33 0.55 6.97
N THR A 67 7.63 -0.47 6.16
CA THR A 67 7.61 -0.37 4.70
C THR A 67 6.23 -0.73 4.17
N PHE A 68 5.74 0.04 3.19
CA PHE A 68 4.42 -0.16 2.59
C PHE A 68 4.45 0.28 1.12
N ILE A 69 3.53 -0.29 0.33
CA ILE A 69 3.20 0.21 -0.99
C ILE A 69 1.83 0.89 -0.86
N GLN A 70 1.76 2.16 -1.23
CA GLN A 70 0.51 2.90 -1.24
C GLN A 70 0.08 3.10 -2.69
N MET A 71 -1.16 2.71 -2.96
CA MET A 71 -1.82 2.96 -4.24
C MET A 71 -2.82 4.09 -4.05
N ASP A 72 -2.77 5.10 -4.92
CA ASP A 72 -3.81 6.12 -4.96
C ASP A 72 -4.99 5.62 -5.82
N GLY A 73 -6.19 5.66 -5.25
CA GLY A 73 -7.42 5.22 -5.92
C GLY A 73 -7.80 6.09 -7.11
N GLU A 74 -7.23 7.29 -7.22
CA GLU A 74 -7.35 8.13 -8.42
C GLU A 74 -6.41 7.69 -9.55
N THR A 75 -5.25 7.11 -9.20
CA THR A 75 -4.23 6.69 -10.18
C THR A 75 -4.48 5.30 -10.74
N ILE A 76 -5.04 4.37 -9.95
CA ILE A 76 -5.29 2.99 -10.41
C ILE A 76 -6.75 2.59 -10.16
N GLN A 77 -7.59 2.85 -11.16
CA GLN A 77 -9.04 2.59 -11.09
C GLN A 77 -9.35 1.09 -10.93
N THR A 78 -8.50 0.20 -11.44
CA THR A 78 -8.64 -1.26 -11.33
C THR A 78 -8.56 -1.78 -9.89
N PHE A 79 -8.01 -1.01 -8.94
CA PHE A 79 -7.95 -1.38 -7.52
C PHE A 79 -8.98 -0.65 -6.66
N GLN A 80 -10.00 -0.02 -7.26
CA GLN A 80 -11.12 0.51 -6.49
C GLN A 80 -12.00 -0.65 -5.98
N LEU A 81 -11.79 -1.07 -4.73
CA LEU A 81 -12.57 -2.17 -4.13
C LEU A 81 -14.07 -1.90 -4.02
N ARG A 82 -14.50 -0.64 -4.16
CA ARG A 82 -15.92 -0.28 -4.32
C ARG A 82 -16.59 -1.02 -5.49
N LEU A 83 -15.81 -1.39 -6.51
CA LEU A 83 -16.28 -2.04 -7.73
C LEU A 83 -15.90 -3.52 -7.81
N CYS A 84 -14.65 -3.89 -7.52
CA CYS A 84 -14.18 -5.27 -7.73
C CYS A 84 -14.49 -6.23 -6.57
N ARG A 85 -14.73 -5.75 -5.34
CA ARG A 85 -15.02 -6.53 -4.12
C ARG A 85 -14.17 -7.79 -3.86
N GLU A 86 -13.05 -7.90 -4.56
CA GLU A 86 -12.15 -9.03 -4.50
C GLU A 86 -10.71 -8.51 -4.49
N ILE A 87 -9.90 -9.11 -3.61
CA ILE A 87 -8.45 -8.97 -3.62
C ILE A 87 -7.84 -10.35 -3.58
N SER A 88 -6.87 -10.59 -4.45
CA SER A 88 -6.00 -11.76 -4.37
C SER A 88 -4.54 -11.35 -4.35
N PHE A 89 -3.74 -12.08 -3.57
CA PHE A 89 -2.29 -11.90 -3.50
C PHE A 89 -1.64 -13.16 -2.94
N GLN A 90 -0.31 -13.23 -3.05
CA GLN A 90 0.50 -14.22 -2.37
C GLN A 90 1.44 -13.54 -1.38
N PHE A 91 1.68 -14.18 -0.24
CA PHE A 91 2.65 -13.70 0.73
C PHE A 91 3.52 -14.84 1.25
N ARG A 92 4.71 -14.49 1.72
CA ARG A 92 5.64 -15.35 2.43
C ARG A 92 6.26 -14.56 3.56
N THR A 93 6.21 -15.08 4.79
CA THR A 93 6.76 -14.39 5.96
C THR A 93 7.27 -15.37 7.00
N ARG A 94 8.19 -14.90 7.85
CA ARG A 94 8.58 -15.53 9.12
C ARG A 94 8.00 -14.80 10.34
N LEU A 95 7.44 -13.61 10.12
CA LEU A 95 6.89 -12.79 11.19
C LEU A 95 5.50 -13.31 11.59
N PRO A 96 5.24 -13.52 12.90
CA PRO A 96 3.95 -13.99 13.38
C PRO A 96 2.88 -12.89 13.34
N HIS A 97 3.29 -11.64 13.17
CA HIS A 97 2.41 -10.47 13.12
C HIS A 97 2.80 -9.56 11.95
N GLY A 98 1.82 -9.14 11.17
CA GLY A 98 2.05 -8.18 10.08
C GLY A 98 0.76 -7.79 9.37
N LEU A 99 0.61 -6.49 9.09
CA LEU A 99 -0.45 -5.98 8.22
C LEU A 99 -0.07 -6.27 6.76
N LEU A 100 -0.90 -7.01 6.05
CA LEU A 100 -0.67 -7.37 4.65
C LEU A 100 -1.40 -6.40 3.71
N VAL A 101 -2.66 -6.10 4.03
CA VAL A 101 -3.49 -5.16 3.26
C VAL A 101 -4.25 -4.25 4.22
N TYR A 102 -4.21 -2.96 3.94
CA TYR A 102 -5.12 -1.98 4.50
C TYR A 102 -5.78 -1.22 3.36
N HIS A 103 -7.09 -1.12 3.42
CA HIS A 103 -7.86 -0.33 2.48
C HIS A 103 -8.93 0.44 3.23
N ASN A 104 -9.05 1.72 2.92
CA ASN A 104 -10.08 2.61 3.44
C ASN A 104 -10.63 3.51 2.34
N VAL A 105 -11.83 4.04 2.59
CA VAL A 105 -12.44 5.05 1.71
C VAL A 105 -12.29 6.41 2.40
N LYS A 106 -11.69 7.36 1.69
CA LYS A 106 -11.67 8.77 2.12
C LYS A 106 -13.04 9.38 1.85
N THR A 107 -13.67 9.93 2.89
CA THR A 107 -14.94 10.64 2.75
C THR A 107 -14.69 12.07 2.29
N PRO A 108 -15.23 12.50 1.13
CA PRO A 108 -15.12 13.88 0.67
C PRO A 108 -15.79 14.86 1.65
N ALA A 109 -15.28 16.08 1.73
CA ALA A 109 -15.87 17.12 2.56
C ALA A 109 -17.34 17.38 2.14
N GLY A 110 -18.23 17.47 3.12
CA GLY A 110 -19.67 17.71 2.88
C GLY A 110 -20.49 16.48 2.48
N VAL A 111 -19.87 15.30 2.32
CA VAL A 111 -20.58 14.04 2.06
C VAL A 111 -20.64 13.20 3.32
N LYS A 112 -21.82 12.71 3.69
CA LYS A 112 -21.95 11.73 4.78
C LYS A 112 -21.85 10.32 4.18
N LEU A 113 -20.73 9.66 4.44
CA LEU A 113 -20.53 8.24 4.14
C LEU A 113 -20.28 7.48 5.45
N ASP A 114 -20.81 6.26 5.53
CA ASP A 114 -20.46 5.36 6.62
C ASP A 114 -18.96 5.00 6.53
N PRO A 115 -18.22 5.02 7.67
CA PRO A 115 -16.85 4.58 7.71
C PRO A 115 -16.68 3.19 7.11
N TYR A 116 -15.63 3.01 6.32
CA TYR A 116 -15.31 1.73 5.72
C TYR A 116 -13.80 1.46 5.79
N ALA A 117 -13.45 0.27 6.26
CA ALA A 117 -12.09 -0.22 6.26
C ALA A 117 -12.03 -1.74 6.12
N LEU A 118 -11.02 -2.22 5.40
CA LEU A 118 -10.65 -3.62 5.27
C LEU A 118 -9.21 -3.81 5.76
N TYR A 119 -9.02 -4.82 6.60
CA TYR A 119 -7.70 -5.25 7.06
C TYR A 119 -7.51 -6.72 6.73
N VAL A 120 -6.36 -7.05 6.16
CA VAL A 120 -5.86 -8.41 6.04
C VAL A 120 -4.53 -8.49 6.79
N ILE A 121 -4.49 -9.31 7.82
CA ILE A 121 -3.42 -9.31 8.84
C ILE A 121 -2.97 -10.75 9.08
N VAL A 122 -1.67 -10.97 9.28
CA VAL A 122 -1.17 -12.16 9.98
C VAL A 122 -1.18 -11.84 11.47
N GLU A 123 -1.90 -12.62 12.27
CA GLU A 123 -1.97 -12.50 13.73
C GLU A 123 -1.70 -13.86 14.36
N LYS A 124 -0.60 -13.97 15.13
CA LYS A 124 -0.15 -15.23 15.75
C LYS A 124 0.03 -16.35 14.72
N GLY A 125 0.55 -16.02 13.53
CA GLY A 125 0.73 -16.98 12.44
C GLY A 125 -0.56 -17.44 11.76
N GLN A 126 -1.70 -16.82 12.03
CA GLN A 126 -2.98 -17.09 11.36
C GLN A 126 -3.37 -15.90 10.49
N LEU A 127 -4.13 -16.13 9.42
CA LEU A 127 -4.67 -15.04 8.60
C LEU A 127 -5.95 -14.53 9.24
N LYS A 128 -6.04 -13.23 9.48
CA LYS A 128 -7.22 -12.56 10.00
C LYS A 128 -7.68 -11.49 9.02
N VAL A 129 -8.95 -11.56 8.64
CA VAL A 129 -9.62 -10.55 7.82
C VAL A 129 -10.60 -9.81 8.71
N VAL A 130 -10.52 -8.48 8.74
CA VAL A 130 -11.44 -7.61 9.48
C VAL A 130 -12.07 -6.63 8.52
N HIS A 131 -13.39 -6.56 8.53
CA HIS A 131 -14.17 -5.64 7.70
C HIS A 131 -15.00 -4.74 8.61
N VAL A 132 -14.82 -3.43 8.47
CA VAL A 132 -15.53 -2.39 9.22
C VAL A 132 -16.46 -1.66 8.26
N PHE A 133 -17.73 -1.55 8.62
CA PHE A 133 -18.72 -0.77 7.91
C PHE A 133 -19.66 -0.05 8.89
N GLY A 134 -19.62 1.28 8.90
CA GLY A 134 -20.37 2.08 9.87
C GLY A 134 -19.96 1.75 11.30
N ASN A 135 -20.93 1.31 12.09
CA ASN A 135 -20.74 0.86 13.48
C ASN A 135 -20.59 -0.67 13.59
N HIS A 136 -20.51 -1.38 12.48
CA HIS A 136 -20.41 -2.84 12.44
C HIS A 136 -19.00 -3.27 12.08
N SER A 137 -18.55 -4.36 12.69
CA SER A 137 -17.29 -5.00 12.39
C SER A 137 -17.50 -6.51 12.34
N THR A 138 -16.97 -7.14 11.29
CA THR A 138 -16.91 -8.60 11.15
C THR A 138 -15.45 -9.03 11.05
N SER A 139 -15.14 -10.20 11.60
CA SER A 139 -13.80 -10.77 11.50
C SER A 139 -13.84 -12.26 11.26
N VAL A 140 -12.94 -12.76 10.42
CA VAL A 140 -12.74 -14.18 10.14
C VAL A 140 -11.26 -14.49 10.32
N THR A 141 -10.94 -15.60 10.98
CA THR A 141 -9.57 -16.10 11.13
C THR A 141 -9.46 -17.47 10.44
N VAL A 142 -8.40 -17.66 9.65
CA VAL A 142 -8.21 -18.85 8.81
C VAL A 142 -6.74 -19.28 8.81
N GLY A 143 -6.54 -20.60 8.79
CA GLY A 143 -5.20 -21.21 8.68
C GLY A 143 -4.42 -21.16 9.99
N GLU A 144 -3.28 -21.82 10.00
CA GLU A 144 -2.34 -21.87 11.13
C GLU A 144 -0.92 -21.99 10.60
N GLY A 145 0.05 -21.40 11.31
CA GLY A 145 1.47 -21.52 10.96
C GLY A 145 1.84 -20.88 9.63
N LEU A 146 1.16 -19.81 9.22
CA LEU A 146 1.39 -19.07 7.97
C LEU A 146 2.67 -18.20 7.98
N ASN A 147 3.53 -18.40 8.98
CA ASN A 147 4.78 -17.69 9.21
C ASN A 147 5.99 -18.64 9.13
N ARG A 148 5.92 -19.65 8.26
CA ARG A 148 6.95 -20.70 8.09
C ARG A 148 7.88 -20.48 6.89
N ASP A 149 7.92 -19.26 6.35
CA ASP A 149 8.69 -18.94 5.14
C ASP A 149 8.23 -19.72 3.90
N GLU A 150 6.93 -20.03 3.83
CA GLU A 150 6.28 -20.66 2.68
C GLU A 150 5.36 -19.67 1.97
N TRP A 151 5.13 -19.90 0.68
CA TRP A 151 4.19 -19.09 -0.09
C TRP A 151 2.75 -19.51 0.23
N HIS A 152 1.91 -18.52 0.51
CA HIS A 152 0.48 -18.69 0.77
C HIS A 152 -0.33 -17.81 -0.18
N SER A 153 -1.37 -18.40 -0.77
CA SER A 153 -2.34 -17.68 -1.62
C SER A 153 -3.53 -17.23 -0.79
N VAL A 154 -3.88 -15.95 -0.92
CA VAL A 154 -5.03 -15.34 -0.24
C VAL A 154 -6.00 -14.82 -1.29
N MET A 155 -7.28 -15.11 -1.09
CA MET A 155 -8.39 -14.52 -1.84
C MET A 155 -9.43 -14.04 -0.83
N VAL A 156 -9.72 -12.75 -0.85
CA VAL A 156 -10.78 -12.13 -0.04
C VAL A 156 -11.84 -11.66 -1.01
N ARG A 157 -13.08 -12.14 -0.83
CA ARG A 157 -14.26 -11.77 -1.62
C ARG A 157 -15.40 -11.35 -0.69
N GLY A 158 -16.17 -10.33 -1.08
CA GLY A 158 -17.27 -9.76 -0.29
C GLY A 158 -18.53 -9.48 -1.11
#